data_AF-A0A1C3XUT1-F1
#
_entry.id   AF-A0A1C3XUT1-F1
#
_cell.length_a   1.000
_cell.length_b   1.000
_cell.length_c   1.000
_cell.angle_alpha   90.00
_cell.angle_beta   90.00
_cell.angle_gamma   90.00
#
_symmetry.space_group_name_H-M   'P 1'
#
loop_
_entity.id
_entity.type
_entity.pdbx_description
1 polymer ?
#
loop_
_entity_poly.entity_id
_entity_poly.type
_entity_poly.pdbx_seq_one_letter_code
_entity_poly.pdbx_strand_id
1 'polypeptide(L)'
;MTKHRPSPSKAGRRPQQFEKLLEAMGIGDSADNLDHFDRYATTRNLEEIERHYSRQLAVVSPPDRKLVKQYCAAITKVLSLSNKIGPEFFTGEIEKAGWARRNPHADDMTLLMLAEEHGDKRDEVVAVLTERRRDVEHWLKVGSDTYHKRVVTKLAVEPFVRLLIERGTISSSKPLPRSQLVQLVEALFDWLGVEQRLRLTSVTIATTARRLANAKP
;
A
#
# COMPACT_ATOMS: atom_id res chain seq x y z
N MET A 1 -15.62 -7.64 44.51
CA MET A 1 -14.91 -6.51 43.87
C MET A 1 -13.99 -7.04 42.77
N THR A 2 -14.48 -7.07 41.54
CA THR A 2 -13.69 -7.46 40.36
C THR A 2 -12.80 -6.28 39.96
N LYS A 3 -11.48 -6.42 40.18
CA LYS A 3 -10.49 -5.42 39.78
C LYS A 3 -10.41 -5.42 38.25
N HIS A 4 -11.10 -4.46 37.61
CA HIS A 4 -10.85 -4.12 36.21
C HIS A 4 -9.43 -3.57 36.08
N ARG A 5 -8.51 -4.38 35.55
CA ARG A 5 -7.18 -3.94 35.17
C ARG A 5 -7.35 -2.98 33.97
N PRO A 6 -6.91 -1.71 34.06
CA PRO A 6 -7.03 -0.80 32.93
C PRO A 6 -6.15 -1.32 31.78
N SER A 7 -6.77 -1.53 30.61
CA SER A 7 -6.04 -1.83 29.39
C SER A 7 -5.03 -0.72 29.12
N PRO A 8 -3.76 -1.04 28.84
CA PRO A 8 -2.76 -0.02 28.57
C PRO A 8 -3.19 0.79 27.34
N SER A 9 -3.13 2.11 27.47
CA SER A 9 -3.38 3.04 26.37
C SER A 9 -2.47 2.68 25.18
N LYS A 10 -2.90 3.00 23.95
CA LYS A 10 -2.08 2.76 22.73
C LYS A 10 -0.64 3.31 22.86
N ALA A 11 -0.45 4.37 23.65
CA ALA A 11 0.84 4.98 23.95
C ALA A 11 1.78 4.07 24.77
N GLY A 12 1.27 3.27 25.72
CA GLY A 12 2.06 2.33 26.52
C GLY A 12 2.33 1.00 25.83
N ARG A 13 1.55 0.65 24.80
CA ARG A 13 1.70 -0.63 24.07
C ARG A 13 2.95 -0.66 23.17
N ARG A 14 3.30 0.48 22.57
CA ARG A 14 4.39 0.54 21.59
C ARG A 14 5.80 0.34 22.20
N PRO A 15 6.15 0.98 23.33
CA PRO A 15 7.42 0.70 24.01
C PRO A 15 7.52 -0.77 24.45
N GLN A 16 6.43 -1.37 24.92
CA GLN A 16 6.41 -2.80 25.29
C GLN A 16 6.61 -3.73 24.08
N GLN A 17 6.08 -3.36 22.91
CA GLN A 17 6.31 -4.12 21.68
C GLN A 17 7.75 -3.99 21.19
N PHE A 18 8.37 -2.82 21.40
CA PHE A 18 9.77 -2.61 21.09
C PHE A 18 10.68 -3.49 21.94
N GLU A 19 10.47 -3.52 23.27
CA GLU A 19 11.24 -4.40 24.16
C GLU A 19 11.06 -5.88 23.80
N LYS A 20 9.84 -6.30 23.48
CA LYS A 20 9.59 -7.68 23.00
C LYS A 20 10.34 -8.02 21.70
N LEU A 21 10.48 -7.05 20.80
CA LEU A 21 11.26 -7.24 19.57
C LEU A 21 12.74 -7.41 19.90
N LEU A 22 13.29 -6.57 20.78
CA LEU A 22 14.68 -6.68 21.24
C LEU A 22 14.93 -8.02 21.95
N GLU A 23 14.04 -8.44 22.85
CA GLU A 23 14.10 -9.76 23.50
C GLU A 23 14.06 -10.90 22.48
N ALA A 24 13.17 -10.83 21.49
CA ALA A 24 13.07 -11.85 20.44
C ALA A 24 14.36 -11.94 19.60
N MET A 25 15.06 -10.82 19.42
CA MET A 25 16.38 -10.75 18.78
C MET A 25 17.53 -11.23 19.68
N GLY A 26 17.25 -11.58 20.94
CA GLY A 26 18.27 -11.98 21.93
C GLY A 26 18.95 -10.81 22.65
N ILE A 27 18.39 -9.59 22.55
CA ILE A 27 18.93 -8.34 23.10
C ILE A 27 18.05 -7.89 24.28
N GLY A 28 17.98 -8.71 25.32
CA GLY A 28 17.23 -8.41 26.54
C GLY A 28 18.05 -7.63 27.56
N ASP A 29 17.38 -7.00 28.53
CA ASP A 29 18.00 -6.36 29.70
C ASP A 29 18.49 -7.36 30.77
N SER A 30 18.60 -8.66 30.44
CA SER A 30 19.10 -9.68 31.36
C SER A 30 20.59 -9.49 31.61
N ALA A 31 20.99 -9.41 32.88
CA ALA A 31 22.36 -9.16 33.34
C ALA A 31 23.45 -10.07 32.74
N ASP A 32 23.09 -11.26 32.24
CA ASP A 32 24.03 -12.25 31.69
C ASP A 32 24.39 -12.04 30.20
N ASN A 33 23.69 -11.17 29.45
CA ASN A 33 23.90 -10.94 28.01
C ASN A 33 24.06 -9.45 27.63
N LEU A 34 24.42 -8.61 28.60
CA LEU A 34 24.32 -7.15 28.47
C LEU A 34 25.52 -6.54 27.73
N ASP A 35 25.59 -6.71 26.41
CA ASP A 35 26.40 -5.84 25.56
C ASP A 35 25.62 -4.54 25.30
N HIS A 36 25.90 -3.52 26.12
CA HIS A 36 25.28 -2.20 26.02
C HIS A 36 25.51 -1.54 24.66
N PHE A 37 26.64 -1.81 24.00
CA PHE A 37 26.96 -1.23 22.71
C PHE A 37 26.11 -1.88 21.61
N ASP A 38 25.97 -3.21 21.66
CA ASP A 38 25.15 -3.97 20.72
C ASP A 38 23.65 -3.62 20.82
N ARG A 39 23.14 -3.45 22.05
CA ARG A 39 21.77 -2.99 22.31
C ARG A 39 21.55 -1.57 21.77
N TYR A 40 22.49 -0.66 22.00
CA TYR A 40 22.40 0.72 21.50
C TYR A 40 22.41 0.77 19.96
N ALA A 41 23.34 0.06 19.32
CA ALA A 41 23.45 0.02 17.86
C ALA A 41 22.18 -0.55 17.22
N THR A 42 21.62 -1.62 17.80
CA THR A 42 20.39 -2.25 17.29
C THR A 42 19.18 -1.36 17.46
N THR A 43 19.06 -0.72 18.61
CA THR A 43 17.99 0.23 18.89
C THR A 43 17.96 1.32 17.83
N ARG A 44 19.13 1.93 17.56
CA ARG A 44 19.27 2.97 16.54
C ARG A 44 18.89 2.49 15.14
N ASN A 45 19.34 1.30 14.74
CA ASN A 45 19.01 0.73 13.44
C ASN A 45 17.50 0.45 13.28
N LEU A 46 16.86 -0.07 14.33
CA LEU A 46 15.41 -0.30 14.33
C LEU A 46 14.66 1.03 14.23
N GLU A 47 15.01 2.03 15.04
CA GLU A 47 14.41 3.38 14.98
C GLU A 47 14.56 4.02 13.59
N GLU A 48 15.66 3.77 12.89
CA GLU A 48 15.84 4.22 11.50
C GLU A 48 14.88 3.53 10.54
N ILE A 49 14.69 2.21 10.66
CA ILE A 49 13.69 1.45 9.90
C ILE A 49 12.29 2.03 10.17
N GLU A 50 11.94 2.29 11.43
CA GLU A 50 10.65 2.86 11.81
C GLU A 50 10.45 4.26 11.21
N ARG A 51 11.46 5.13 11.33
CA ARG A 51 11.41 6.50 10.82
C ARG A 51 11.21 6.50 9.31
N HIS A 52 11.95 5.64 8.60
CA HIS A 52 11.84 5.53 7.15
C HIS A 52 10.47 4.95 6.74
N TYR A 53 10.01 3.89 7.40
CA TYR A 53 8.69 3.31 7.17
C TYR A 53 7.56 4.31 7.42
N SER A 54 7.60 5.04 8.53
CA SER A 54 6.59 6.02 8.91
C SER A 54 6.56 7.23 7.97
N ARG A 55 7.73 7.74 7.57
CA ARG A 55 7.84 8.84 6.60
C ARG A 55 7.23 8.45 5.25
N GLN A 56 7.53 7.24 4.77
CA GLN A 56 7.00 6.77 3.49
C GLN A 56 5.51 6.45 3.56
N LEU A 57 5.00 5.91 4.67
CA LEU A 57 3.56 5.77 4.88
C LEU A 57 2.81 7.11 4.84
N ALA A 58 3.42 8.16 5.41
CA ALA A 58 2.84 9.50 5.37
C ALA A 58 2.81 10.09 3.94
N VAL A 59 3.80 9.77 3.11
CA VAL A 59 3.88 10.23 1.71
C VAL A 59 3.00 9.38 0.78
N VAL A 60 2.86 8.09 1.06
CA VAL A 60 2.17 7.11 0.22
C VAL A 60 0.85 6.71 0.90
N SER A 61 -0.06 7.67 1.06
CA SER A 61 -1.45 7.33 1.35
C SER A 61 -2.12 6.88 0.05
N PRO A 62 -2.60 5.63 -0.03
CA PRO A 62 -3.33 5.17 -1.20
C PRO A 62 -4.62 5.97 -1.35
N PRO A 63 -5.15 6.10 -2.57
CA PRO A 63 -6.47 6.67 -2.76
C PRO A 63 -7.50 5.85 -1.99
N ASP A 64 -8.49 6.54 -1.39
CA ASP A 64 -9.56 5.89 -0.62
C ASP A 64 -10.30 4.87 -1.49
N ARG A 65 -10.23 3.60 -1.08
CA ARG A 65 -10.83 2.47 -1.80
C ARG A 65 -12.34 2.66 -2.01
N LYS A 66 -13.05 3.30 -1.08
CA LYS A 66 -14.49 3.58 -1.22
C LYS A 66 -14.72 4.56 -2.36
N LEU A 67 -13.92 5.63 -2.41
CA LEU A 67 -13.97 6.62 -3.51
C LEU A 67 -13.59 5.98 -4.85
N VAL A 68 -12.56 5.13 -4.89
CA VAL A 68 -12.15 4.42 -6.11
C VAL A 68 -13.25 3.47 -6.59
N LYS A 69 -13.93 2.75 -5.69
CA LYS A 69 -15.10 1.92 -6.03
C LYS A 69 -16.26 2.76 -6.57
N GLN A 70 -16.54 3.91 -5.96
CA GLN A 70 -17.57 4.84 -6.43
C GLN A 70 -17.24 5.37 -7.83
N TYR A 71 -15.98 5.72 -8.09
CA TYR A 71 -15.51 6.13 -9.41
C TYR A 71 -15.71 5.02 -10.46
N CYS A 72 -15.33 3.78 -10.14
CA CYS A 72 -15.57 2.63 -11.02
C CYS A 72 -17.06 2.41 -11.30
N ALA A 73 -17.91 2.57 -10.29
CA ALA A 73 -19.36 2.47 -10.44
C ALA A 73 -19.94 3.59 -11.31
N ALA A 74 -19.40 4.82 -11.19
CA ALA A 74 -19.79 5.95 -12.02
C ALA A 74 -19.48 5.71 -13.50
N ILE A 75 -18.29 5.17 -13.82
CA ILE A 75 -17.93 4.80 -15.21
C ILE A 75 -18.92 3.78 -15.77
N THR A 76 -19.22 2.72 -15.01
CA THR A 76 -20.21 1.71 -15.43
C THR A 76 -21.59 2.30 -15.66
N LYS A 77 -22.03 3.22 -14.78
CA LYS A 77 -23.31 3.91 -14.92
C LYS A 77 -23.34 4.78 -16.19
N VAL A 78 -22.28 5.54 -16.45
CA VAL A 78 -22.13 6.37 -17.65
C VAL A 78 -22.23 5.52 -18.92
N LEU A 79 -21.46 4.43 -19.00
CA LEU A 79 -21.51 3.50 -20.14
C LEU A 79 -22.90 2.88 -20.33
N SER A 80 -23.56 2.48 -19.23
CA SER A 80 -24.91 1.93 -19.28
C SER A 80 -25.94 2.96 -19.76
N LEU A 81 -25.85 4.20 -19.29
CA LEU A 81 -26.74 5.29 -19.69
C LEU A 81 -26.52 5.69 -21.16
N SER A 82 -25.28 5.71 -21.64
CA SER A 82 -24.98 5.97 -23.06
C SER A 82 -25.72 4.98 -23.97
N ASN A 83 -25.75 3.70 -23.61
CA ASN A 83 -26.48 2.69 -24.38
C ASN A 83 -28.00 2.84 -24.31
N LYS A 84 -28.54 3.40 -23.22
CA LYS A 84 -30.00 3.56 -23.01
C LYS A 84 -30.57 4.83 -23.62
N ILE A 85 -29.81 5.93 -23.56
CA ILE A 85 -30.26 7.24 -24.04
C ILE A 85 -30.04 7.35 -25.56
N GLY A 86 -29.00 6.72 -26.08
CA GLY A 86 -28.69 6.69 -27.50
C GLY A 86 -27.27 7.16 -27.79
N PRO A 87 -26.67 6.70 -28.90
CA PRO A 87 -25.27 6.96 -29.23
C PRO A 87 -24.96 8.45 -29.42
N GLU A 88 -25.89 9.20 -30.02
CA GLU A 88 -25.72 10.61 -30.38
C GLU A 88 -25.81 11.57 -29.19
N PHE A 89 -26.44 11.16 -28.09
CA PHE A 89 -26.65 12.07 -26.96
C PHE A 89 -25.33 12.40 -26.25
N PHE A 90 -24.44 11.42 -26.10
CA PHE A 90 -23.25 11.55 -25.25
C PHE A 90 -22.13 12.36 -25.90
N THR A 91 -21.96 12.24 -27.22
CA THR A 91 -20.87 12.90 -27.96
C THR A 91 -21.36 13.95 -28.95
N GLY A 92 -22.66 13.99 -29.26
CA GLY A 92 -23.27 15.02 -30.10
C GLY A 92 -23.95 16.10 -29.26
N GLU A 93 -25.05 15.75 -28.59
CA GLU A 93 -25.91 16.73 -27.89
C GLU A 93 -25.21 17.39 -26.69
N ILE A 94 -24.48 16.61 -25.88
CA ILE A 94 -23.71 17.16 -24.75
C ILE A 94 -22.56 18.05 -25.24
N GLU A 95 -21.88 17.66 -26.32
CA GLU A 95 -20.76 18.43 -26.87
C GLU A 95 -21.24 19.75 -27.48
N LYS A 96 -22.34 19.70 -28.27
CA LYS A 96 -23.04 20.90 -28.75
C LYS A 96 -23.45 21.82 -27.62
N ALA A 97 -24.02 21.30 -26.52
CA ALA A 97 -24.36 22.11 -25.36
C ALA A 97 -23.10 22.75 -24.71
N GLY A 98 -21.97 22.03 -24.71
CA GLY A 98 -20.67 22.55 -24.28
C GLY A 98 -20.19 23.72 -25.14
N TRP A 99 -20.30 23.59 -26.47
CA TRP A 99 -19.97 24.65 -27.42
C TRP A 99 -20.92 25.84 -27.34
N ALA A 100 -22.22 25.61 -27.20
CA ALA A 100 -23.23 26.65 -27.04
C ALA A 100 -22.95 27.50 -25.79
N ARG A 101 -22.55 26.87 -24.68
CA ARG A 101 -22.16 27.57 -23.46
C ARG A 101 -20.93 28.46 -23.66
N ARG A 102 -19.99 28.06 -24.53
CA ARG A 102 -18.77 28.83 -24.84
C ARG A 102 -19.01 29.88 -25.92
N ASN A 103 -20.00 29.68 -26.78
CA ASN A 103 -20.34 30.51 -27.93
C ASN A 103 -21.84 30.84 -27.92
N PRO A 104 -22.31 31.73 -27.02
CA PRO A 104 -23.74 31.95 -26.77
C PRO A 104 -24.51 32.59 -27.93
N HIS A 105 -23.81 33.05 -28.97
CA HIS A 105 -24.41 33.65 -30.18
C HIS A 105 -24.22 32.79 -31.43
N ALA A 106 -23.58 31.61 -31.31
CA ALA A 106 -23.44 30.70 -32.43
C ALA A 106 -24.81 30.10 -32.79
N ASP A 107 -25.10 30.02 -34.08
CA ASP A 107 -26.29 29.32 -34.58
C ASP A 107 -26.09 27.80 -34.55
N ASP A 108 -27.19 27.06 -34.72
CA ASP A 108 -27.18 25.60 -34.61
C ASP A 108 -26.23 24.95 -35.62
N MET A 109 -26.05 25.53 -36.81
CA MET A 109 -25.13 25.00 -37.83
C MET A 109 -23.67 25.18 -37.43
N THR A 110 -23.31 26.35 -36.90
CA THR A 110 -21.97 26.61 -36.37
C THR A 110 -21.65 25.68 -35.21
N LEU A 111 -22.62 25.46 -34.31
CA LEU A 111 -22.47 24.54 -33.18
C LEU A 111 -22.32 23.08 -33.63
N LEU A 112 -23.03 22.69 -34.70
CA LEU A 112 -22.94 21.34 -35.27
C LEU A 112 -21.58 21.11 -35.92
N MET A 113 -21.07 22.08 -36.69
CA MET A 113 -19.72 22.01 -37.27
C MET A 113 -18.64 21.93 -36.19
N LEU A 114 -18.72 22.75 -35.14
CA LEU A 114 -17.77 22.72 -34.03
C LEU A 114 -17.78 21.38 -33.28
N ALA A 115 -18.97 20.79 -33.10
CA ALA A 115 -19.10 19.48 -32.49
C ALA A 115 -18.57 18.35 -33.39
N GLU A 116 -18.71 18.45 -34.71
CA GLU A 116 -18.14 17.46 -35.64
C GLU A 116 -16.62 17.59 -35.81
N GLU A 117 -16.08 18.81 -35.82
CA GLU A 117 -14.66 19.08 -36.02
C GLU A 117 -13.81 18.80 -34.76
N HIS A 118 -14.40 18.99 -33.58
CA HIS A 118 -13.68 18.90 -32.31
C HIS A 118 -14.27 17.90 -31.30
N GLY A 119 -15.41 17.29 -31.60
CA GLY A 119 -16.04 16.31 -30.72
C GLY A 119 -15.34 14.96 -30.79
N ASP A 120 -15.13 14.36 -29.61
CA ASP A 120 -14.65 12.99 -29.52
C ASP A 120 -15.68 12.03 -30.12
N LYS A 121 -15.22 11.06 -30.90
CA LYS A 121 -16.13 10.01 -31.41
C LYS A 121 -16.60 9.15 -30.26
N ARG A 122 -17.88 8.77 -30.29
CA ARG A 122 -18.50 7.89 -29.28
C ARG A 122 -17.67 6.66 -28.97
N ASP A 123 -17.23 5.95 -30.01
CA ASP A 123 -16.51 4.69 -29.82
C ASP A 123 -15.16 4.89 -29.15
N GLU A 124 -14.51 6.04 -29.36
CA GLU A 124 -13.28 6.43 -28.67
C GLU A 124 -13.56 6.71 -27.19
N VAL A 125 -14.59 7.49 -26.87
CA VAL A 125 -15.01 7.76 -25.48
C VAL A 125 -15.38 6.47 -24.74
N VAL A 126 -16.14 5.59 -25.40
CA VAL A 126 -16.54 4.29 -24.83
C VAL A 126 -15.33 3.39 -24.62
N ALA A 127 -14.38 3.35 -25.56
CA ALA A 127 -13.15 2.58 -25.44
C ALA A 127 -12.31 3.07 -24.24
N VAL A 128 -12.06 4.38 -24.15
CA VAL A 128 -11.29 4.99 -23.06
C VAL A 128 -11.94 4.72 -21.70
N LEU A 129 -13.24 4.92 -21.57
CA LEU A 129 -13.96 4.64 -20.31
C LEU A 129 -13.94 3.15 -19.95
N THR A 130 -14.05 2.26 -20.95
CA THR A 130 -14.01 0.80 -20.73
C THR A 130 -12.63 0.35 -20.28
N GLU A 131 -11.57 0.84 -20.92
CA GLU A 131 -10.18 0.58 -20.54
C GLU A 131 -9.91 1.13 -19.13
N ARG A 132 -10.29 2.38 -18.88
CA ARG A 132 -10.15 3.01 -17.56
C ARG A 132 -10.85 2.22 -16.46
N ARG A 133 -12.04 1.68 -16.74
CA ARG A 133 -12.75 0.79 -15.80
C ARG A 133 -11.92 -0.45 -15.50
N ARG A 134 -11.39 -1.13 -16.52
CA ARG A 134 -10.57 -2.35 -16.36
C ARG A 134 -9.32 -2.07 -15.52
N ASP A 135 -8.66 -0.95 -15.74
CA ASP A 135 -7.48 -0.55 -14.96
C ASP A 135 -7.83 -0.33 -13.49
N VAL A 136 -8.94 0.36 -13.21
CA VAL A 136 -9.41 0.59 -11.84
C VAL A 136 -9.82 -0.72 -11.17
N GLU A 137 -10.52 -1.61 -11.89
CA GLU A 137 -10.86 -2.96 -11.40
C GLU A 137 -9.61 -3.79 -11.11
N HIS A 138 -8.60 -3.73 -11.99
CA HIS A 138 -7.32 -4.37 -11.79
C HIS A 138 -6.61 -3.81 -10.56
N TRP A 139 -6.58 -2.49 -10.38
CA TRP A 139 -6.00 -1.86 -9.19
C TRP A 139 -6.75 -2.23 -7.90
N LEU A 140 -8.09 -2.28 -7.95
CA LEU A 140 -8.91 -2.72 -6.81
C LEU A 140 -8.70 -4.20 -6.46
N LYS A 141 -8.36 -5.03 -7.44
CA LYS A 141 -8.14 -6.48 -7.31
C LYS A 141 -6.72 -6.83 -6.89
N VAL A 142 -5.73 -6.21 -7.54
CA VAL A 142 -4.30 -6.54 -7.44
C VAL A 142 -3.54 -5.46 -6.68
N GLY A 143 -3.85 -4.20 -6.96
CA GLY A 143 -3.05 -3.04 -6.61
C GLY A 143 -3.09 -2.64 -5.14
N SER A 144 -4.21 -2.73 -4.42
CA SER A 144 -4.23 -2.24 -3.03
C SER A 144 -3.32 -3.05 -2.10
N ASP A 145 -3.69 -4.30 -1.80
CA ASP A 145 -3.01 -5.03 -0.72
C ASP A 145 -1.62 -5.54 -1.15
N THR A 146 -1.45 -5.88 -2.43
CA THR A 146 -0.14 -6.32 -2.96
C THR A 146 0.86 -5.17 -3.00
N TYR A 147 0.43 -3.95 -3.34
CA TYR A 147 1.30 -2.78 -3.29
C TYR A 147 1.73 -2.48 -1.86
N HIS A 148 0.80 -2.48 -0.90
CA HIS A 148 1.15 -2.29 0.51
C HIS A 148 2.07 -3.39 1.02
N LYS A 149 1.80 -4.65 0.68
CA LYS A 149 2.70 -5.76 1.01
C LYS A 149 4.08 -5.56 0.40
N ARG A 150 4.18 -5.01 -0.82
CA ARG A 150 5.47 -4.66 -1.44
C ARG A 150 6.16 -3.52 -0.69
N VAL A 151 5.43 -2.48 -0.27
CA VAL A 151 5.95 -1.37 0.54
C VAL A 151 6.44 -1.90 1.89
N VAL A 152 5.62 -2.67 2.61
CA VAL A 152 6.00 -3.34 3.88
C VAL A 152 7.23 -4.23 3.69
N THR A 153 7.28 -5.01 2.60
CA THR A 153 8.45 -5.84 2.28
C THR A 153 9.69 -4.99 2.12
N LYS A 154 9.63 -3.93 1.31
CA LYS A 154 10.80 -3.11 0.94
C LYS A 154 11.28 -2.20 2.06
N LEU A 155 10.37 -1.68 2.87
CA LEU A 155 10.66 -0.63 3.84
C LEU A 155 10.84 -1.16 5.27
N ALA A 156 10.23 -2.30 5.61
CA ALA A 156 10.34 -2.88 6.94
C ALA A 156 11.07 -4.23 6.91
N VAL A 157 10.57 -5.19 6.13
CA VAL A 157 11.06 -6.58 6.21
C VAL A 157 12.46 -6.74 5.61
N GLU A 158 12.74 -6.16 4.44
CA GLU A 158 14.06 -6.25 3.81
C GLU A 158 15.17 -5.59 4.66
N PRO A 159 15.01 -4.34 5.15
CA PRO A 159 15.99 -3.72 6.05
C PRO A 159 16.19 -4.51 7.34
N PHE A 160 15.10 -5.00 7.94
CA PHE A 160 15.18 -5.78 9.17
C PHE A 160 15.90 -7.11 8.97
N VAL A 161 15.64 -7.82 7.86
CA VAL A 161 16.36 -9.04 7.54
C VAL A 161 17.85 -8.77 7.28
N ARG A 162 18.20 -7.64 6.63
CA ARG A 162 19.60 -7.23 6.45
C ARG A 162 20.27 -6.99 7.80
N LEU A 163 19.61 -6.31 8.72
CA LEU A 163 20.09 -6.12 10.09
C LEU A 163 20.36 -7.47 10.79
N LEU A 164 19.47 -8.46 10.65
CA LEU A 164 19.69 -9.81 11.19
C LEU A 164 20.88 -10.53 10.54
N ILE A 165 21.16 -10.26 9.26
CA ILE A 165 22.32 -10.81 8.55
C ILE A 165 23.62 -10.15 9.00
N GLU A 166 23.65 -8.83 9.09
CA GLU A 166 24.80 -8.04 9.56
C GLU A 166 25.21 -8.43 10.99
N ARG A 167 24.23 -8.76 11.82
CA ARG A 167 24.44 -9.28 13.19
C ARG A 167 24.87 -10.74 13.25
N GLY A 168 24.96 -11.45 12.12
CA GLY A 168 25.27 -12.88 12.07
C GLY A 168 24.18 -13.78 12.65
N THR A 169 22.98 -13.25 12.92
CA THR A 169 21.82 -14.03 13.37
C THR A 169 21.30 -14.95 12.26
N ILE A 170 21.43 -14.50 11.00
CA ILE A 170 21.10 -15.28 9.80
C ILE A 170 22.29 -15.21 8.84
N SER A 171 22.69 -16.33 8.27
CA SER A 171 23.59 -16.34 7.11
C SER A 171 23.23 -17.46 6.15
N SER A 172 23.85 -17.48 4.97
CA SER A 172 23.70 -18.61 4.03
C SER A 172 24.20 -19.93 4.62
N SER A 173 25.20 -19.88 5.51
CA SER A 173 25.75 -21.04 6.24
C SER A 173 25.00 -21.37 7.54
N LYS A 174 24.22 -20.43 8.08
CA LYS A 174 23.44 -20.58 9.31
C LYS A 174 22.02 -20.02 9.12
N PRO A 175 21.14 -20.73 8.39
CA PRO A 175 19.77 -20.29 8.20
C PRO A 175 18.98 -20.43 9.51
N LEU A 176 18.25 -19.38 9.90
CA LEU A 176 17.28 -19.47 11.00
C LEU A 176 16.15 -20.44 10.63
N PRO A 177 15.64 -21.24 11.59
CA PRO A 177 14.38 -21.95 11.44
C PRO A 177 13.28 -21.00 10.99
N ARG A 178 12.47 -21.44 10.02
CA ARG A 178 11.40 -20.62 9.44
C ARG A 178 10.43 -20.08 10.49
N SER A 179 10.12 -20.86 11.53
CA SER A 179 9.26 -20.45 12.64
C SER A 179 9.85 -19.27 13.42
N GLN A 180 11.14 -19.30 13.73
CA GLN A 180 11.82 -18.24 14.47
C GLN A 180 11.91 -16.95 13.66
N LEU A 181 12.26 -17.04 12.37
CA LEU A 181 12.27 -15.88 11.47
C LEU A 181 10.88 -15.23 11.37
N VAL A 182 9.82 -16.04 11.27
CA VAL A 182 8.45 -15.54 11.22
C VAL A 182 8.07 -14.85 12.53
N GLN A 183 8.43 -15.41 13.69
CA GLN A 183 8.17 -14.78 14.99
C GLN A 183 8.86 -13.41 15.12
N LEU A 184 10.11 -13.30 14.68
CA LEU A 184 10.86 -12.02 14.66
C LEU A 184 10.16 -10.97 13.78
N VAL A 185 9.73 -11.37 12.59
CA VAL A 185 9.05 -10.46 11.67
C VAL A 185 7.63 -10.10 12.15
N GLU A 186 6.93 -10.99 12.83
CA GLU A 186 5.65 -10.67 13.48
C GLU A 186 5.83 -9.68 14.64
N ALA A 187 6.89 -9.82 15.45
CA ALA A 187 7.23 -8.86 16.49
C ALA A 187 7.55 -7.47 15.89
N LEU A 188 8.27 -7.43 14.76
CA LEU A 188 8.48 -6.21 13.99
C LEU A 188 7.16 -5.58 13.53
N PHE A 189 6.24 -6.39 12.97
CA PHE A 189 4.93 -5.90 12.53
C PHE A 189 4.09 -5.36 13.68
N ASP A 190 4.13 -6.01 14.84
CA ASP A 190 3.43 -5.55 16.03
C ASP A 190 3.95 -4.19 16.50
N TRP A 191 5.27 -4.00 16.54
CA TRP A 191 5.90 -2.73 16.94
C TRP A 191 5.67 -1.60 15.93
N LEU A 192 5.76 -1.90 14.63
CA LEU A 192 5.49 -0.94 13.55
C LEU A 192 4.00 -0.65 13.36
N GLY A 193 3.11 -1.42 14.00
CA GLY A 193 1.66 -1.27 13.86
C GLY A 193 1.12 -1.69 12.50
N VAL A 194 1.76 -2.64 11.82
CA VAL A 194 1.33 -3.13 10.51
C VAL A 194 0.01 -3.89 10.63
N GLU A 195 -1.02 -3.44 9.91
CA GLU A 195 -2.33 -4.07 9.88
C GLU A 195 -2.26 -5.52 9.41
N GLN A 196 -3.05 -6.42 10.02
CA GLN A 196 -3.02 -7.86 9.74
C GLN A 196 -3.18 -8.20 8.25
N ARG A 197 -4.05 -7.49 7.53
CA ARG A 197 -4.27 -7.70 6.08
C ARG A 197 -3.05 -7.37 5.22
N LEU A 198 -2.15 -6.52 5.71
CA LEU A 198 -0.94 -6.06 5.04
C LEU A 198 0.31 -6.85 5.43
N ARG A 199 0.20 -7.73 6.45
CA ARG A 199 1.30 -8.60 6.87
C ARG A 199 1.63 -9.62 5.77
N LEU A 200 2.91 -9.95 5.67
CA LEU A 200 3.42 -10.94 4.73
C LEU A 200 3.11 -12.35 5.21
N THR A 201 2.95 -13.28 4.27
CA THR A 201 2.82 -14.70 4.64
C THR A 201 4.16 -15.26 5.09
N SER A 202 4.13 -16.34 5.88
CA SER A 202 5.35 -17.05 6.29
C SER A 202 6.19 -17.55 5.11
N VAL A 203 5.57 -17.84 3.96
CA VAL A 203 6.26 -18.23 2.73
C VAL A 203 7.01 -17.03 2.16
N THR A 204 6.33 -15.88 2.06
CA THR A 204 6.92 -14.65 1.52
C THR A 204 8.09 -14.17 2.36
N ILE A 205 7.98 -14.22 3.69
CA ILE A 205 9.05 -13.85 4.62
C ILE A 205 10.29 -14.75 4.39
N ALA A 206 10.11 -16.07 4.37
CA ALA A 206 11.20 -17.02 4.17
C ALA A 206 11.87 -16.89 2.79
N THR A 207 11.09 -16.58 1.75
CA THR A 207 11.62 -16.35 0.40
C THR A 207 12.41 -15.04 0.32
N THR A 208 11.91 -13.96 0.92
CA THR A 208 12.66 -12.69 1.02
C THR A 208 13.98 -12.88 1.76
N ALA A 209 13.97 -13.60 2.88
CA ALA A 209 15.16 -13.83 3.68
C ALA A 209 16.21 -14.68 2.95
N ARG A 210 15.81 -15.79 2.32
CA ARG A 210 16.73 -16.60 1.49
C ARG A 210 17.33 -15.78 0.36
N ARG A 211 16.51 -14.98 -0.34
CA ARG A 211 16.97 -14.12 -1.43
C ARG A 211 18.02 -13.12 -0.95
N LEU A 212 17.81 -12.49 0.21
CA LEU A 212 18.76 -11.53 0.78
C LEU A 212 20.03 -12.20 1.31
N ALA A 213 19.92 -13.34 2.00
CA ALA A 213 21.09 -14.07 2.51
C ALA A 213 21.99 -14.63 1.40
N ASN A 214 21.42 -14.93 0.22
CA ASN A 214 22.15 -15.40 -0.96
C ASN A 214 22.66 -14.27 -1.86
N ALA A 215 22.13 -13.06 -1.70
CA ALA A 215 22.69 -11.87 -2.31
C ALA A 215 23.94 -11.49 -1.50
N LYS A 216 25.08 -12.15 -1.79
CA LYS A 216 26.38 -11.70 -1.28
C LYS A 216 26.58 -10.22 -1.68
N PRO A 217 27.18 -9.39 -0.82
CA PRO A 217 27.78 -8.14 -1.26
C PRO A 217 28.87 -8.40 -2.31
#